data_AF-A0A8S3JTG6-F1
#
_entry.id   AF-A0A8S3JTG6-F1
#
_cell.length_a   1.000
_cell.length_b   1.000
_cell.length_c   1.000
_cell.angle_alpha   90.00
_cell.angle_beta   90.00
_cell.angle_gamma   90.00
#
_symmetry.space_group_name_H-M   'P 1'
#
loop_
_entity.id
_entity.type
_entity.pdbx_description
1 polymer ?
#
loop_
_entity_poly.entity_id
_entity_poly.type
_entity_poly.pdbx_seq_one_letter_code
_entity_poly.pdbx_strand_id
1 'polypeptide(L)'
;MKFVKNNKKNKQAKQIIDDLLKQSASTFSSSRSPYVLVNGLLYKILKTIKNQDHLVIRNKYLLVITTSMQDKLITWAHDHPMAGHAGQAKTIHRLMFRVYWITMRKDVYKYVQYCTLCQQFKYNSQPMSMPMKVHLVAEPWHTI
;
A
#
# COMPACT_ATOMS: atom_id res chain seq x y z
N MET A 1 7.87 -12.49 13.66
CA MET A 1 7.63 -13.07 12.31
C MET A 1 8.69 -12.55 11.35
N LYS A 2 9.47 -13.42 10.71
CA LYS A 2 10.54 -13.04 9.77
C LYS A 2 9.94 -12.83 8.37
N PHE A 3 9.93 -11.59 7.88
CA PHE A 3 9.51 -11.27 6.52
C PHE A 3 10.59 -11.75 5.53
N VAL A 4 10.25 -12.78 4.74
CA VAL A 4 11.06 -13.27 3.62
C VAL A 4 11.24 -12.14 2.60
N LYS A 5 12.48 -11.68 2.44
CA LYS A 5 12.86 -10.61 1.50
C LYS A 5 12.59 -11.07 0.07
N ASN A 6 11.58 -10.49 -0.56
CA ASN A 6 11.16 -10.83 -1.92
C ASN A 6 12.12 -10.20 -2.96
N ASN A 7 13.04 -11.01 -3.47
CA ASN A 7 14.21 -10.61 -4.28
C ASN A 7 13.85 -10.00 -5.67
N LYS A 8 12.65 -10.27 -6.20
CA LYS A 8 12.18 -9.74 -7.50
C LYS A 8 11.90 -8.23 -7.50
N LYS A 9 11.45 -7.65 -6.39
CA LYS A 9 11.11 -6.21 -6.29
C LYS A 9 12.32 -5.30 -6.45
N ASN A 10 13.52 -5.81 -6.13
CA ASN A 10 14.76 -5.07 -6.21
C ASN A 10 15.24 -4.91 -7.66
N LYS A 11 14.93 -5.86 -8.57
CA LYS A 11 15.50 -5.86 -9.92
C LYS A 11 15.01 -4.70 -10.79
N GLN A 12 13.72 -4.40 -10.78
CA GLN A 12 13.14 -3.33 -11.60
C GLN A 12 13.53 -1.93 -11.10
N ALA A 13 13.51 -1.70 -9.78
CA ALA A 13 13.96 -0.43 -9.21
C ALA A 13 15.47 -0.24 -9.41
N LYS A 14 16.27 -1.30 -9.25
CA LYS A 14 17.71 -1.27 -9.53
C LYS A 14 18.00 -1.02 -11.01
N GLN A 15 17.30 -1.65 -11.94
CA GLN A 15 17.46 -1.37 -13.37
C GLN A 15 17.21 0.10 -13.71
N ILE A 16 16.13 0.70 -13.17
CA ILE A 16 15.85 2.12 -13.37
C ILE A 16 16.97 3.00 -12.78
N ILE A 17 17.48 2.65 -11.60
CA ILE A 17 18.58 3.37 -10.97
C ILE A 17 19.88 3.23 -11.77
N ASP A 18 20.23 2.01 -12.19
CA ASP A 18 21.44 1.71 -12.97
C ASP A 18 21.41 2.41 -14.34
N ASP A 19 20.25 2.45 -15.00
CA ASP A 19 20.07 3.18 -16.26
C ASP A 19 20.18 4.70 -16.07
N LEU A 20 19.70 5.23 -14.93
CA LEU A 20 19.83 6.65 -14.59
C LEU A 20 21.25 7.05 -14.17
N LEU A 21 21.99 6.16 -13.50
CA LEU A 21 23.37 6.41 -13.07
C LEU A 21 24.38 6.32 -14.22
N LYS A 22 24.14 5.49 -15.23
CA LYS A 22 25.01 5.35 -16.41
C LYS A 22 25.02 6.56 -17.35
N GLN A 23 24.13 7.55 -17.15
CA GLN A 23 23.93 8.68 -18.07
C GLN A 23 24.21 10.05 -17.43
N SER A 24 24.87 10.08 -16.27
CA SER A 24 25.07 11.27 -15.41
C SER A 24 25.94 12.41 -15.97
N ALA A 25 26.22 12.46 -17.27
CA ALA A 25 26.90 13.59 -17.90
C ALA A 25 25.95 14.67 -18.42
N SER A 26 24.64 14.38 -18.55
CA SER A 26 23.67 15.39 -18.92
C SER A 26 22.37 15.20 -18.14
N THR A 27 21.76 16.31 -17.78
CA THR A 27 20.48 16.48 -17.11
C THR A 27 19.39 15.66 -17.81
N PHE A 28 19.30 14.36 -17.53
CA PHE A 28 18.39 13.46 -18.23
C PHE A 28 16.98 13.59 -17.69
N SER A 29 16.32 14.69 -18.05
CA SER A 29 14.92 14.64 -18.36
C SER A 29 14.82 13.97 -19.73
N SER A 30 14.84 12.64 -19.81
CA SER A 30 14.27 11.99 -21.00
C SER A 30 12.88 12.58 -21.15
N SER A 31 12.53 13.15 -22.30
CA SER A 31 11.25 13.83 -22.53
C SER A 31 9.99 12.97 -22.23
N ARG A 32 10.14 11.71 -21.80
CA ARG A 32 9.05 10.79 -21.44
C ARG A 32 9.20 10.06 -20.10
N SER A 33 10.34 10.09 -19.40
CA SER A 33 10.49 9.31 -18.16
C SER A 33 9.85 10.03 -16.96
N PRO A 34 8.89 9.43 -16.22
CA PRO A 34 8.21 10.10 -15.10
C PRO A 34 9.06 10.11 -13.81
N TYR A 35 10.38 9.99 -13.93
CA TYR A 35 11.31 9.91 -12.81
C TYR A 35 12.46 10.91 -13.00
N VAL A 36 12.96 11.47 -11.90
CA VAL A 36 14.10 12.39 -11.86
C VAL A 36 15.02 12.01 -10.70
N LEU A 37 16.33 12.11 -10.92
CA LEU A 37 17.33 11.90 -9.89
C LEU A 37 17.79 13.27 -9.36
N VAL A 38 17.67 13.48 -8.05
CA VAL A 38 18.06 14.73 -7.37
C VAL A 38 18.91 14.36 -6.17
N ASN A 39 20.16 14.82 -6.11
CA ASN A 39 21.09 14.56 -5.01
C ASN A 39 21.24 13.06 -4.66
N GLY A 40 21.28 12.19 -5.67
CA GLY A 40 21.36 10.74 -5.49
C GLY A 40 20.05 10.05 -5.06
N LEU A 41 18.95 10.80 -4.92
CA LEU A 41 17.63 10.28 -4.60
C LEU A 41 16.72 10.26 -5.83
N LEU A 42 15.98 9.17 -6.00
CA LEU A 42 15.03 9.01 -7.10
C LEU A 42 13.67 9.59 -6.70
N TYR A 43 13.12 10.48 -7.53
CA TYR A 43 11.78 11.04 -7.38
C TYR A 43 10.90 10.65 -8.54
N LYS A 44 9.61 10.40 -8.27
CA LYS A 44 8.56 10.27 -9.27
C LYS A 44 7.88 11.62 -9.47
N ILE A 45 7.80 12.06 -10.71
CA ILE A 45 7.11 13.27 -11.12
C ILE A 45 5.62 12.94 -11.28
N LEU A 46 4.78 13.69 -10.59
CA LEU A 46 3.33 13.65 -10.76
C LEU A 46 2.90 14.74 -11.73
N LYS A 47 2.05 14.38 -12.70
CA LYS A 47 1.34 15.37 -13.52
C LYS A 47 0.20 15.95 -12.69
N THR A 48 0.14 17.27 -12.58
CA THR A 48 -1.01 17.96 -12.00
C THR A 48 -2.21 17.76 -12.92
N ILE A 49 -3.28 17.18 -12.40
CA ILE A 49 -4.56 17.13 -13.11
C ILE A 49 -5.29 18.40 -12.64
N LYS A 50 -5.51 19.36 -13.54
CA LYS A 50 -6.32 20.56 -13.24
C LYS A 50 -7.77 20.11 -13.12
N ASN A 51 -8.23 19.76 -11.91
CA ASN A 51 -9.65 19.67 -11.63
C ASN A 51 -10.09 21.02 -11.07
N GLN A 52 -11.14 21.59 -11.67
CA GLN A 52 -11.55 22.98 -11.48
C GLN A 52 -12.11 23.28 -10.08
N ASP A 53 -12.44 22.27 -9.27
CA ASP A 53 -13.28 22.51 -8.07
C ASP A 53 -12.65 22.17 -6.71
N HIS A 54 -11.40 21.71 -6.65
CA HIS A 54 -10.65 21.66 -5.37
C HIS A 54 -9.16 21.48 -5.62
N LEU A 55 -8.35 22.46 -5.17
CA LEU A 55 -6.89 22.38 -5.18
C LEU A 55 -6.41 21.38 -4.13
N VAL A 56 -6.38 20.09 -4.46
CA VAL A 56 -5.62 19.12 -3.67
C VAL A 56 -4.14 19.42 -3.90
N ILE A 57 -3.51 20.14 -2.95
CA ILE A 57 -2.07 20.41 -2.96
C ILE A 57 -1.36 19.06 -2.81
N ARG A 58 -0.97 18.48 -3.95
CA ARG A 58 -0.18 17.26 -3.99
C ARG A 58 1.24 17.62 -4.39
N ASN A 59 2.22 17.12 -3.65
CA ASN A 59 3.63 17.30 -4.01
C ASN A 59 3.86 16.83 -5.44
N LYS A 60 4.42 17.71 -6.27
CA LYS A 60 4.78 17.40 -7.66
C LYS A 60 5.82 16.29 -7.75
N TYR A 61 6.66 16.15 -6.73
CA TYR A 61 7.72 15.17 -6.65
C TYR A 61 7.50 14.25 -5.44
N LEU A 62 7.43 12.94 -5.67
CA LEU A 62 7.35 11.91 -4.62
C LEU A 62 8.64 11.13 -4.54
N LEU A 63 9.20 11.01 -3.35
CA LEU A 63 10.41 10.22 -3.13
C LEU A 63 10.13 8.74 -3.42
N VAL A 64 10.94 8.12 -4.26
CA VAL A 64 10.84 6.69 -4.56
C VAL A 64 11.56 5.91 -3.47
N ILE A 65 10.80 5.06 -2.76
CA ILE A 65 11.30 4.36 -1.58
C ILE A 65 11.80 2.95 -1.92
N THR A 66 12.98 2.65 -1.40
CA THR A 66 13.61 1.33 -1.46
C THR A 66 12.92 0.30 -0.57
N THR A 67 13.06 -0.98 -0.92
CA THR A 67 12.39 -2.09 -0.21
C THR A 67 12.69 -2.15 1.29
N SER A 68 13.88 -1.71 1.73
CA SER A 68 14.27 -1.71 3.15
C SER A 68 13.52 -0.68 4.00
N MET A 69 13.00 0.38 3.39
CA MET A 69 12.28 1.45 4.09
C MET A 69 10.76 1.31 3.98
N GLN A 70 10.25 0.52 3.03
CA GLN A 70 8.82 0.32 2.81
C GLN A 70 8.12 -0.15 4.09
N ASP A 71 8.63 -1.21 4.73
CA ASP A 71 8.02 -1.77 5.93
C ASP A 71 7.98 -0.73 7.08
N LYS A 72 9.08 -0.01 7.29
CA LYS A 72 9.16 1.04 8.33
C LYS A 72 8.13 2.14 8.12
N LEU A 73 7.94 2.57 6.88
CA LEU A 73 6.95 3.60 6.55
C LEU A 73 5.52 3.10 6.71
N ILE A 74 5.25 1.85 6.33
CA ILE A 74 3.92 1.25 6.52
C ILE A 74 3.61 1.14 8.02
N THR A 75 4.55 0.63 8.82
CA THR A 75 4.43 0.57 10.28
C THR A 75 4.19 1.95 10.87
N TRP A 76 4.97 2.97 10.49
CA TRP A 76 4.75 4.33 10.97
C TRP A 76 3.36 4.87 10.58
N ALA A 77 2.90 4.63 9.35
CA ALA A 77 1.60 5.14 8.89
C ALA A 77 0.39 4.42 9.50
N HIS A 78 0.59 3.21 10.02
CA HIS A 78 -0.48 2.35 10.55
C HIS A 78 -0.47 2.26 12.08
N ASP A 79 0.69 1.97 12.68
CA ASP A 79 0.84 1.65 14.11
C ASP A 79 1.07 2.89 14.98
N HIS A 80 1.30 4.06 14.38
CA HIS A 80 1.47 5.28 15.17
C HIS A 80 0.20 5.53 16.02
N PRO A 81 0.32 5.92 17.31
CA PRO A 81 -0.85 6.12 18.18
C PRO A 81 -1.89 7.07 17.59
N MET A 82 -1.45 8.17 16.97
CA MET A 82 -2.33 9.12 16.25
C MET A 82 -2.86 8.61 14.89
N ALA A 83 -2.35 7.49 14.39
CA ALA A 83 -2.89 6.81 13.21
C ALA A 83 -4.02 5.83 13.57
N GLY A 84 -4.00 5.30 14.79
CA GLY A 84 -5.09 4.48 15.34
C GLY A 84 -5.37 3.22 14.53
N HIS A 85 -4.33 2.54 14.01
CA HIS A 85 -4.48 1.29 13.26
C HIS A 85 -5.47 1.42 12.08
N ALA A 86 -5.42 2.56 11.39
CA ALA A 86 -6.38 2.88 10.34
C ALA A 86 -6.38 1.84 9.22
N GLY A 87 -7.55 1.58 8.65
CA GLY A 87 -7.70 0.66 7.52
C GLY A 87 -6.91 1.08 6.28
N GLN A 88 -6.75 0.14 5.35
CA GLN A 88 -5.90 0.22 4.17
C GLN A 88 -5.96 1.56 3.42
N ALA A 89 -7.17 2.05 3.13
CA ALA A 89 -7.37 3.28 2.37
C ALA A 89 -6.74 4.50 3.08
N LYS A 90 -6.92 4.62 4.40
CA LYS A 90 -6.38 5.72 5.21
C LYS A 90 -4.85 5.62 5.32
N THR A 91 -4.30 4.42 5.47
CA THR A 91 -2.85 4.20 5.49
C THR A 91 -2.21 4.57 4.15
N ILE A 92 -2.80 4.15 3.02
CA ILE A 92 -2.32 4.54 1.68
C ILE A 92 -2.42 6.06 1.51
N HIS A 93 -3.51 6.67 1.97
CA HIS A 93 -3.71 8.13 1.91
C HIS A 93 -2.60 8.88 2.64
N ARG A 94 -2.22 8.45 3.85
CA ARG A 94 -1.12 9.07 4.60
C ARG A 94 0.22 8.99 3.84
N LEU A 95 0.49 7.88 3.18
CA LEU A 95 1.76 7.64 2.48
C LEU A 95 1.84 8.35 1.12
N MET A 96 0.75 8.36 0.36
CA MET A 96 0.77 8.74 -1.07
C MET A 96 1.14 10.20 -1.35
N PHE A 97 1.09 11.08 -0.34
CA PHE A 97 1.46 12.49 -0.50
C PHE A 97 2.96 12.74 -0.39
N ARG A 98 3.72 11.83 0.23
CA ARG A 98 5.14 12.06 0.54
C ARG A 98 6.07 11.10 -0.20
N VAL A 99 5.61 9.88 -0.41
CA VAL A 99 6.46 8.78 -0.90
C VAL A 99 5.76 7.99 -2.00
N TYR A 100 6.54 7.21 -2.75
CA TYR A 100 6.05 6.32 -3.79
C TYR A 100 6.88 5.05 -3.87
N TRP A 101 6.23 3.92 -4.13
CA TRP A 101 6.87 2.73 -4.71
C TRP A 101 5.82 1.92 -5.48
N ILE A 102 6.29 1.08 -6.40
CA ILE A 102 5.43 0.39 -7.39
C ILE A 102 4.34 -0.45 -6.73
N THR A 103 4.69 -1.19 -5.66
CA THR A 103 3.79 -2.13 -4.98
C THR A 103 3.12 -1.56 -3.74
N MET A 104 3.12 -0.23 -3.54
CA MET A 104 2.62 0.42 -2.31
C MET A 104 1.28 -0.09 -1.83
N ARG A 105 0.26 -0.09 -2.70
CA ARG A 105 -1.08 -0.53 -2.31
C ARG A 105 -1.10 -2.00 -1.88
N LYS A 106 -0.38 -2.87 -2.58
CA LYS A 106 -0.29 -4.30 -2.28
C LYS A 106 0.41 -4.53 -0.94
N ASP A 107 1.48 -3.77 -0.68
CA ASP A 107 2.27 -3.91 0.54
C ASP A 107 1.49 -3.41 1.76
N VAL A 108 0.82 -2.27 1.64
CA VAL A 108 -0.09 -1.76 2.68
C VAL A 108 -1.26 -2.71 2.90
N TYR A 109 -1.89 -3.21 1.83
CA TYR A 109 -2.97 -4.20 1.93
C TYR A 109 -2.54 -5.41 2.76
N LYS A 110 -1.38 -5.99 2.40
CA LYS A 110 -0.81 -7.13 3.09
C LYS A 110 -0.55 -6.82 4.57
N TYR A 111 0.06 -5.67 4.87
CA TYR A 111 0.38 -5.28 6.25
C TYR A 111 -0.87 -5.20 7.12
N VAL A 112 -1.90 -4.45 6.66
CA VAL A 112 -3.14 -4.27 7.41
C VAL A 112 -3.91 -5.58 7.55
N GLN A 113 -3.90 -6.42 6.50
CA GLN A 113 -4.54 -7.74 6.54
C GLN A 113 -3.94 -8.65 7.62
N TYR A 114 -2.62 -8.58 7.86
CA TYR A 114 -1.94 -9.39 8.88
C TYR A 114 -1.79 -8.69 10.24
N CYS A 115 -2.33 -7.48 10.42
CA CYS A 115 -2.29 -6.83 11.73
C CYS A 115 -3.28 -7.50 12.69
N THR A 116 -2.76 -8.15 13.73
CA THR A 116 -3.55 -8.88 14.73
C THR A 116 -4.54 -7.97 15.46
N LEU A 117 -4.12 -6.77 15.86
CA LEU A 117 -4.98 -5.79 16.52
C LEU A 117 -6.17 -5.43 15.61
N CYS A 118 -5.91 -5.09 14.34
CA CYS A 118 -6.97 -4.79 13.41
C CYS A 118 -7.93 -5.96 13.21
N GLN A 119 -7.41 -7.20 13.08
CA GLN A 119 -8.28 -8.37 12.89
C GLN A 119 -9.14 -8.68 14.11
N GLN A 120 -8.64 -8.44 15.33
CA GLN A 120 -9.39 -8.65 16.57
C GLN A 120 -10.57 -7.69 16.71
N PHE A 121 -10.40 -6.43 16.30
CA PHE A 121 -11.45 -5.40 16.42
C PHE A 121 -12.31 -5.24 15.16
N LYS A 122 -11.97 -5.93 14.07
CA LYS A 122 -12.74 -5.84 12.83
C LYS A 122 -14.03 -6.63 12.97
N TYR A 123 -15.17 -5.95 12.82
CA TYR A 123 -16.46 -6.60 12.77
C TYR A 123 -16.54 -7.52 11.55
N ASN A 124 -17.11 -8.72 11.75
CA ASN A 124 -17.41 -9.61 10.64
C ASN A 124 -18.66 -9.09 9.91
N SER A 125 -18.47 -8.55 8.70
CA SER A 125 -19.55 -8.07 7.85
C SER A 125 -20.14 -9.17 6.96
N GLN A 126 -19.66 -10.40 7.07
CA GLN A 126 -20.23 -11.52 6.35
C GLN A 126 -21.65 -11.75 6.89
N PRO A 127 -22.67 -11.80 6.02
CA PRO A 127 -24.00 -12.17 6.47
C PRO A 127 -23.89 -13.56 7.11
N MET A 128 -24.53 -13.71 8.27
CA MET A 128 -24.65 -15.03 8.87
C MET A 128 -25.35 -15.93 7.85
N SER A 129 -24.83 -17.15 7.66
CA SER A 129 -25.47 -18.13 6.81
C SER A 129 -26.92 -18.33 7.25
N MET A 130 -27.79 -18.73 6.32
CA MET A 130 -29.19 -18.98 6.63
C MET A 130 -29.30 -19.89 7.86
N PRO A 131 -30.14 -19.55 8.84
CA PRO A 131 -30.36 -20.42 9.98
C PRO A 131 -30.80 -21.79 9.49
N MET A 132 -30.26 -22.83 10.12
CA MET A 132 -30.57 -24.21 9.78
C MET A 132 -32.09 -24.40 9.88
N LYS A 133 -32.72 -24.93 8.82
CA LYS A 133 -34.14 -25.26 8.89
C LYS A 133 -34.31 -26.39 9.89
N VAL A 134 -35.05 -26.13 10.96
CA VAL A 134 -35.42 -27.17 11.91
C VAL A 134 -36.36 -28.13 11.19
N HIS A 135 -36.04 -29.43 11.23
CA HIS A 135 -36.96 -30.45 10.75
C HIS A 135 -38.14 -30.54 11.73
N LEU A 136 -39.36 -30.27 11.26
CA LEU A 136 -40.55 -30.47 12.08
C LEU A 136 -40.80 -31.98 12.22
N VAL A 137 -40.52 -32.51 13.40
CA VAL A 137 -40.89 -33.89 13.75
C VAL A 137 -42.38 -33.88 14.11
N ALA A 138 -43.22 -34.40 13.22
CA ALA A 138 -44.67 -34.41 13.40
C ALA A 138 -45.15 -35.54 14.31
N GLU A 139 -44.32 -36.55 14.57
CA GLU A 139 -44.73 -37.78 15.25
C GLU A 139 -43.71 -38.28 16.28
N PRO A 140 -44.16 -38.94 17.37
CA PRO A 140 -43.26 -39.57 18.33
C PRO A 140 -42.35 -40.62 17.66
N TRP A 141 -41.10 -40.75 18.13
CA TRP A 141 -40.11 -41.76 17.68
C TRP A 141 -39.51 -41.57 16.26
N HIS A 142 -39.69 -40.42 15.62
CA HIS A 142 -39.24 -40.18 14.24
C HIS A 142 -37.73 -39.92 14.08
N THR A 143 -36.97 -39.81 15.17
CA THR A 143 -35.49 -39.71 15.12
C THR A 143 -34.95 -40.42 16.35
N ILE A 144 -34.35 -41.59 16.14
CA ILE A 144 -33.65 -42.41 17.15
C ILE A 144 -32.15 -42.28 16.90
#